data_AF-A0AAV1KQB4-F1
#
_entry.id   AF-A0AAV1KQB4-F1
#
_cell.length_a   1.000
_cell.length_b   1.000
_cell.length_c   1.000
_cell.angle_alpha   90.00
_cell.angle_beta   90.00
_cell.angle_gamma   90.00
#
_symmetry.space_group_name_H-M   'P 1'
#
loop_
_entity.id
_entity.type
_entity.pdbx_description
1 polymer ?
#
loop_
_entity_poly.entity_id
_entity_poly.type
_entity_poly.pdbx_seq_one_letter_code
_entity_poly.pdbx_strand_id
1 'polypeptide(L)'
;MKSLSCFCNSGSCEHNKTGSINFDLKSRLTEEEVFTDSISEQNLESVETSTPNKLPKTFDDEIAGTSGTQNSCYNTGDYVLVKLSAKNVEYRYAAVVNEIDEDENDLQVTFLKICDKKMQTFKINDRDISDVSFDQVIQKLDNPNFILKGKRIFYKFSTQVDVFER
;
A
#
# COMPACT_ATOMS: atom_id res chain seq x y z
N MET A 1 -39.12 14.71 3.65
CA MET A 1 -38.54 13.36 3.39
C MET A 1 -39.21 12.81 2.14
N LYS A 2 -38.46 12.58 1.06
CA LYS A 2 -39.00 12.06 -0.21
C LYS A 2 -38.94 10.53 -0.14
N SER A 3 -40.08 9.85 -0.10
CA SER A 3 -40.15 8.39 -0.18
C SER A 3 -40.07 7.98 -1.65
N LEU A 4 -39.19 7.02 -1.95
CA LEU A 4 -39.16 6.34 -3.23
C LEU A 4 -40.33 5.36 -3.23
N SER A 5 -41.39 5.68 -3.97
CA SER A 5 -42.53 4.79 -4.17
C SER A 5 -42.27 3.90 -5.38
N CYS A 6 -42.13 2.59 -5.14
CA CYS A 6 -42.07 1.60 -6.19
C CYS A 6 -43.50 1.34 -6.70
N PHE A 7 -43.78 1.68 -7.96
CA PHE A 7 -45.03 1.31 -8.62
C PHE A 7 -44.99 -0.18 -8.98
N CYS A 8 -45.56 -1.03 -8.12
CA CYS A 8 -45.78 -2.44 -8.43
C CYS A 8 -47.21 -2.60 -8.97
N ASN A 9 -47.34 -2.97 -10.25
CA ASN A 9 -48.64 -3.28 -10.84
C ASN A 9 -49.10 -4.66 -10.35
N SER A 10 -50.32 -4.76 -9.83
CA SER A 10 -50.88 -5.96 -9.21
C SER A 10 -51.30 -6.99 -10.26
N GLY A 11 -50.33 -7.76 -10.77
CA GLY A 11 -50.60 -8.83 -11.73
C GLY A 11 -49.61 -10.00 -11.70
N SER A 12 -48.32 -9.75 -11.48
CA SER A 12 -47.30 -10.79 -11.26
C SER A 12 -45.96 -10.12 -10.97
N CYS A 13 -45.69 -9.80 -9.71
CA CYS A 13 -44.42 -9.21 -9.32
C CYS A 13 -43.47 -10.33 -8.89
N GLU A 14 -42.71 -10.87 -9.84
CA GLU A 14 -41.63 -11.82 -9.56
C GLU A 14 -40.39 -11.05 -9.03
N HIS A 15 -40.50 -10.47 -7.83
CA HIS A 15 -39.41 -9.72 -7.19
C HIS A 15 -38.15 -10.55 -6.89
N ASN A 16 -38.20 -11.87 -7.10
CA ASN A 16 -37.11 -12.79 -6.76
C ASN A 16 -36.52 -13.52 -7.98
N LYS A 17 -36.67 -13.00 -9.20
CA LYS A 17 -35.86 -13.48 -10.33
C LYS A 17 -34.50 -12.79 -10.33
N THR A 18 -33.64 -13.19 -9.42
CA THR A 18 -32.21 -12.94 -9.56
C THR A 18 -31.74 -13.71 -10.80
N GLY A 19 -31.25 -13.01 -11.81
CA GLY A 19 -30.79 -13.63 -13.05
C GLY A 19 -29.72 -14.68 -12.78
N SER A 20 -29.79 -15.80 -13.50
CA SER A 20 -28.78 -16.85 -13.44
C SER A 20 -27.55 -16.43 -14.24
N ILE A 21 -26.40 -16.39 -13.58
CA ILE A 21 -25.09 -16.18 -14.20
C ILE A 21 -24.64 -17.53 -14.76
N ASN A 22 -24.59 -17.68 -16.09
CA ASN A 22 -23.99 -18.85 -16.72
C ASN A 22 -22.50 -18.58 -16.93
N PHE A 23 -21.65 -19.32 -16.24
CA PHE A 23 -20.20 -19.30 -16.50
C PHE A 23 -19.91 -20.23 -17.68
N ASP A 24 -19.51 -19.67 -18.82
CA ASP A 24 -18.89 -20.47 -19.88
C ASP A 24 -17.48 -20.83 -19.43
N LEU A 25 -17.26 -22.06 -18.98
CA LEU A 25 -15.96 -22.59 -18.56
C LEU A 25 -15.06 -22.89 -19.77
N LYS A 26 -14.93 -21.93 -20.69
CA LYS A 26 -13.84 -21.96 -21.66
C LYS A 26 -12.57 -21.49 -20.96
N SER A 27 -11.82 -22.46 -20.47
CA SER A 27 -10.41 -22.27 -20.15
C SER A 27 -9.68 -21.76 -21.40
N ARG A 28 -9.00 -20.61 -21.26
CA ARG A 28 -7.95 -20.04 -22.14
C ARG A 28 -8.41 -18.79 -22.93
N LEU A 29 -8.14 -17.63 -22.35
CA LEU A 29 -7.91 -16.39 -23.12
C LEU A 29 -6.69 -16.61 -24.02
N THR A 30 -6.85 -16.49 -25.33
CA THR A 30 -5.77 -16.44 -26.31
C THR A 30 -5.41 -14.99 -26.58
N GLU A 31 -4.11 -14.68 -26.58
CA GLU A 31 -3.51 -13.34 -26.76
C GLU A 31 -3.62 -12.80 -28.20
N GLU A 32 -4.82 -12.75 -28.78
CA GLU A 32 -5.01 -12.22 -30.13
C GLU A 32 -6.15 -11.21 -30.20
N GLU A 33 -6.17 -10.22 -29.32
CA GLU A 33 -6.84 -8.94 -29.58
C GLU A 33 -5.95 -7.79 -29.08
N VAL A 34 -4.76 -7.70 -29.69
CA VAL A 34 -3.92 -6.50 -29.67
C VAL A 34 -4.42 -5.59 -30.79
N PHE A 35 -5.00 -4.44 -30.44
CA PHE A 35 -5.15 -3.33 -31.36
C PHE A 35 -4.10 -2.26 -31.03
N THR A 36 -3.01 -2.29 -31.80
CA THR A 36 -2.11 -1.16 -32.04
C THR A 36 -2.65 -0.35 -33.20
N ASP A 37 -2.80 0.97 -33.05
CA ASP A 37 -2.80 2.01 -34.11
C ASP A 37 -3.27 3.36 -33.48
N SER A 38 -2.71 4.55 -33.68
CA SER A 38 -1.53 5.03 -34.42
C SER A 38 -1.09 6.38 -33.83
N ILE A 39 0.22 6.53 -33.63
CA ILE A 39 1.11 7.61 -34.06
C ILE A 39 0.46 8.92 -34.57
N SER A 40 0.86 10.06 -33.99
CA SER A 40 1.05 11.31 -34.75
C SER A 40 2.38 11.94 -34.34
N GLU A 41 3.36 11.85 -35.26
CA GLU A 41 4.65 12.50 -35.22
C GLU A 41 4.51 14.00 -35.50
N GLN A 42 5.22 14.84 -34.73
CA GLN A 42 5.90 16.00 -35.31
C GLN A 42 7.33 16.04 -34.76
N ASN A 43 8.24 16.12 -35.73
CA ASN A 43 9.68 15.90 -35.67
C ASN A 43 10.43 17.25 -35.78
N LEU A 44 11.75 17.16 -35.53
CA LEU A 44 12.88 18.07 -35.77
C LEU A 44 13.31 18.94 -34.59
N GLU A 45 14.40 18.58 -33.87
CA GLU A 45 15.84 18.77 -34.22
C GLU A 45 16.24 20.26 -34.22
N SER A 46 17.36 20.72 -33.65
CA SER A 46 18.55 20.11 -33.07
C SER A 46 19.46 21.24 -32.49
N VAL A 47 20.56 20.84 -31.86
CA VAL A 47 21.88 21.52 -31.74
C VAL A 47 22.30 22.07 -30.37
N GLU A 48 23.46 21.54 -29.98
CA GLU A 48 24.38 21.71 -28.85
C GLU A 48 24.84 23.19 -28.66
N THR A 49 25.26 23.68 -27.49
CA THR A 49 26.61 23.46 -26.91
C THR A 49 26.80 24.26 -25.60
N SER A 50 27.74 23.82 -24.77
CA SER A 50 28.57 24.55 -23.78
C SER A 50 28.12 24.69 -22.31
N THR A 51 28.78 23.89 -21.45
CA THR A 51 29.08 24.10 -20.02
C THR A 51 30.18 25.17 -19.83
N PRO A 52 30.70 25.52 -18.62
CA PRO A 52 30.25 25.34 -17.22
C PRO A 52 30.31 26.65 -16.38
N ASN A 53 29.71 26.67 -15.16
CA ASN A 53 30.38 27.02 -13.89
C ASN A 53 29.43 27.53 -12.78
N LYS A 54 29.72 27.07 -11.55
CA LYS A 54 29.62 27.79 -10.25
C LYS A 54 28.45 27.47 -9.30
N LEU A 55 28.62 26.45 -8.46
CA LEU A 55 28.30 26.50 -7.01
C LEU A 55 29.35 27.44 -6.33
N PRO A 56 29.17 28.01 -5.10
CA PRO A 56 28.20 27.66 -4.05
C PRO A 56 27.57 28.86 -3.29
N LYS A 57 26.41 28.66 -2.66
CA LYS A 57 26.00 29.42 -1.47
C LYS A 57 25.19 28.56 -0.49
N THR A 58 25.76 28.45 0.69
CA THR A 58 25.17 28.14 2.00
C THR A 58 23.98 29.03 2.32
N PHE A 59 22.95 28.44 2.93
CA PHE A 59 22.04 29.12 3.85
C PHE A 59 21.86 28.19 5.06
N ASP A 60 22.37 28.66 6.19
CA ASP A 60 22.18 28.08 7.52
C ASP A 60 20.79 28.44 8.08
N ASP A 61 20.32 27.58 8.99
CA ASP A 61 19.30 27.77 10.02
C ASP A 61 17.89 28.22 9.62
N GLU A 62 16.94 27.27 9.60
CA GLU A 62 15.64 27.42 10.28
C GLU A 62 15.12 26.07 10.85
N ILE A 63 15.17 26.02 12.18
CA ILE A 63 14.29 25.41 13.20
C ILE A 63 13.05 24.60 12.73
N ALA A 64 12.91 23.45 13.39
CA ALA A 64 11.68 22.67 13.67
C ALA A 64 10.96 21.98 12.50
N GLY A 65 11.30 20.70 12.31
CA GLY A 65 10.36 19.69 11.86
C GLY A 65 10.23 18.61 12.92
N THR A 66 9.57 18.89 14.04
CA THR A 66 8.87 17.79 14.72
C THR A 66 7.85 17.31 13.71
N SER A 67 8.13 16.22 13.02
CA SER A 67 7.12 15.49 12.26
C SER A 67 6.09 15.03 13.27
N GLY A 68 5.15 15.91 13.61
CA GLY A 68 3.90 15.52 14.23
C GLY A 68 3.30 14.53 13.27
N THR A 69 3.34 13.26 13.67
CA THR A 69 2.71 12.14 13.00
C THR A 69 1.34 12.61 12.56
N GLN A 70 1.09 12.61 11.26
CA GLN A 70 -0.22 12.98 10.75
C GLN A 70 -1.21 11.92 11.25
N ASN A 71 -1.89 12.24 12.35
CA ASN A 71 -3.10 11.55 12.76
C ASN A 71 -4.16 11.82 11.68
N SER A 72 -4.18 11.01 10.63
CA SER A 72 -5.38 10.60 9.89
C SER A 72 -5.01 9.88 8.59
N CYS A 73 -5.72 8.78 8.32
CA CYS A 73 -5.68 7.92 7.13
C CYS A 73 -4.69 6.74 7.15
N TYR A 74 -4.70 5.97 8.25
CA TYR A 74 -4.42 4.55 8.16
C TYR A 74 -5.72 3.81 7.88
N ASN A 75 -5.67 2.79 7.03
CA ASN A 75 -6.76 1.87 6.76
C ASN A 75 -6.29 0.44 7.01
N THR A 76 -7.23 -0.47 7.29
CA THR A 76 -6.96 -1.90 7.29
C THR A 76 -6.28 -2.32 5.98
N GLY A 77 -5.20 -3.08 6.10
CA GLY A 77 -4.37 -3.55 5.00
C GLY A 77 -3.20 -2.62 4.65
N ASP A 78 -3.11 -1.43 5.25
CA ASP A 78 -1.95 -0.57 5.07
C ASP A 78 -0.70 -1.17 5.71
N TYR A 79 0.45 -0.95 5.07
CA TYR A 79 1.74 -1.34 5.61
C TYR A 79 2.39 -0.14 6.31
N VAL A 80 2.98 -0.38 7.47
CA VAL A 80 3.56 0.67 8.31
C VAL A 80 4.90 0.25 8.89
N LEU A 81 5.75 1.23 9.18
CA LEU A 81 6.99 1.04 9.94
C LEU A 81 6.76 1.52 11.37
N VAL A 82 6.93 0.61 12.33
CA VAL A 82 6.67 0.84 13.75
C VAL A 82 7.98 0.89 14.52
N LYS A 83 8.09 1.85 15.44
CA LYS A 83 9.20 2.01 16.39
C LYS A 83 8.79 1.56 17.77
N LEU A 84 9.49 0.56 18.31
CA LEU A 84 9.31 0.09 19.67
C LEU A 84 10.56 0.35 20.49
N SER A 85 10.41 1.05 21.60
CA SER A 85 11.52 1.36 22.52
C SER A 85 11.53 0.36 23.67
N ALA A 86 12.58 -0.46 23.77
CA ALA A 86 12.75 -1.41 24.87
C ALA A 86 14.18 -1.34 25.42
N LYS A 87 14.31 -1.19 26.75
CA LYS A 87 15.60 -1.22 27.47
C LYS A 87 16.70 -0.33 26.84
N ASN A 88 16.36 0.91 26.50
CA ASN A 88 17.23 1.89 25.83
C ASN A 88 17.68 1.53 24.40
N VAL A 89 17.05 0.53 23.79
CA VAL A 89 17.25 0.19 22.38
C VAL A 89 15.95 0.48 21.64
N GLU A 90 16.07 1.18 20.50
CA GLU A 90 14.96 1.36 19.58
C GLU A 90 14.96 0.23 18.55
N TYR A 91 13.85 -0.47 18.45
CA TYR A 91 13.61 -1.51 17.46
C TYR A 91 12.65 -0.98 16.42
N ARG A 92 12.86 -1.38 15.16
CA ARG A 92 12.01 -0.96 14.03
C ARG A 92 11.50 -2.19 13.31
N TYR A 93 10.19 -2.27 13.13
CA TYR A 93 9.53 -3.42 12.52
C TYR A 93 8.57 -2.96 11.43
N ALA A 94 8.54 -3.69 10.32
CA ALA A 94 7.46 -3.54 9.34
C ALA A 94 6.22 -4.29 9.86
N ALA A 95 5.05 -3.68 9.74
CA ALA A 95 3.79 -4.26 10.15
C ALA A 95 2.69 -3.99 9.12
N VAL A 96 1.63 -4.80 9.14
CA VAL A 96 0.39 -4.54 8.39
C VAL A 96 -0.73 -4.25 9.38
N VAL A 97 -1.54 -3.24 9.09
CA VAL A 97 -2.69 -2.86 9.90
C VAL A 97 -3.81 -3.88 9.67
N ASN A 98 -4.24 -4.55 10.73
CA ASN A 98 -5.40 -5.43 10.70
C ASN A 98 -6.67 -4.65 11.04
N GLU A 99 -6.66 -3.97 12.17
CA GLU A 99 -7.81 -3.26 12.74
C GLU A 99 -7.36 -1.93 13.34
N ILE A 100 -8.30 -1.00 13.45
CA ILE A 100 -8.07 0.35 13.98
C ILE A 100 -9.07 0.53 15.12
N ASP A 101 -8.54 0.77 16.32
CA ASP A 101 -9.35 1.11 17.49
C ASP A 101 -9.40 2.63 17.63
N GLU A 102 -10.53 3.22 17.24
CA GLU A 102 -10.74 4.67 17.32
C GLU A 102 -10.98 5.16 18.76
N ASP A 103 -11.39 4.27 19.68
CA ASP A 103 -11.70 4.62 21.06
C ASP A 103 -10.42 4.70 21.90
N GLU A 104 -9.53 3.71 21.75
CA GLU A 104 -8.23 3.67 22.43
C GLU A 104 -7.13 4.41 21.64
N ASN A 105 -7.42 4.78 20.39
CA ASN A 105 -6.48 5.41 19.47
C ASN A 105 -5.21 4.54 19.30
N ASP A 106 -5.44 3.26 19.06
CA ASP A 106 -4.42 2.22 18.84
C ASP A 106 -4.70 1.47 17.53
N LEU A 107 -3.63 0.92 16.94
CA LEU A 107 -3.67 0.12 15.72
C LEU A 107 -3.33 -1.32 16.08
N GLN A 108 -4.21 -2.26 15.74
CA GLN A 108 -3.86 -3.67 15.79
C GLN A 108 -3.09 -4.03 14.52
N VAL A 109 -1.85 -4.44 14.67
CA VAL A 109 -0.97 -4.75 13.55
C VAL A 109 -0.43 -6.17 13.62
N THR A 110 -0.13 -6.76 12.47
CA THR A 110 0.66 -8.00 12.37
C THR A 110 2.08 -7.67 11.95
N PHE A 111 3.08 -8.08 12.71
CA PHE A 111 4.48 -7.84 12.35
C PHE A 111 4.95 -8.74 11.20
N LEU A 112 5.74 -8.15 10.30
CA LEU A 112 6.35 -8.81 9.16
C LEU A 112 7.78 -9.22 9.52
N LYS A 113 8.08 -10.52 9.34
CA LYS A 113 9.42 -11.05 9.56
C LYS A 113 10.31 -10.88 8.34
N ILE A 114 11.45 -10.21 8.52
CA ILE A 114 12.47 -10.09 7.49
C ILE A 114 13.04 -11.47 7.09
N CYS A 115 13.13 -11.72 5.78
CA CYS A 115 13.64 -12.99 5.23
C CYS A 115 14.92 -12.82 4.41
N ASP A 116 15.33 -11.59 4.10
CA ASP A 116 16.46 -11.28 3.25
C ASP A 116 17.41 -10.28 3.91
N LYS A 117 18.70 -10.34 3.57
CA LYS A 117 19.72 -9.42 4.08
C LYS A 117 19.56 -7.99 3.55
N LYS A 118 18.82 -7.82 2.45
CA LYS A 118 18.56 -6.52 1.81
C LYS A 118 17.37 -5.75 2.42
N MET A 119 16.72 -6.29 3.45
CA MET A 119 15.56 -5.67 4.11
C MET A 119 14.42 -5.26 3.17
N GLN A 120 14.17 -6.09 2.15
CA GLN A 120 13.10 -5.87 1.16
C GLN A 120 12.06 -6.98 1.14
N THR A 121 12.45 -8.21 1.50
CA THR A 121 11.57 -9.37 1.44
C THR A 121 11.18 -9.81 2.83
N PHE A 122 9.88 -9.91 3.04
CA PHE A 122 9.26 -10.20 4.31
C PHE A 122 8.28 -11.35 4.20
N LYS A 123 7.97 -11.94 5.35
CA LYS A 123 6.94 -12.96 5.50
C LYS A 123 6.04 -12.57 6.66
N ILE A 124 4.73 -12.64 6.44
CA ILE A 124 3.76 -12.45 7.50
C ILE A 124 3.71 -13.67 8.42
N ASN A 125 3.53 -13.42 9.71
CA ASN A 125 3.23 -14.43 10.71
C ASN A 125 1.91 -14.07 11.36
N ASP A 126 0.81 -14.71 10.96
CA ASP A 126 -0.55 -14.37 11.39
C ASP A 126 -0.79 -14.50 12.91
N ARG A 127 0.18 -15.04 13.67
CA ARG A 127 0.15 -15.15 15.13
C ARG A 127 0.87 -14.02 15.83
N ASP A 128 1.57 -13.17 15.10
CA ASP A 128 2.41 -12.09 15.61
C ASP A 128 1.64 -10.77 15.55
N ILE A 129 0.55 -10.72 16.31
CA ILE A 129 -0.39 -9.60 16.37
C ILE A 129 -0.08 -8.78 17.63
N SER A 130 -0.10 -7.46 17.53
CA SER A 130 0.09 -6.56 18.66
C SER A 130 -0.65 -5.24 18.42
N ASP A 131 -1.04 -4.60 19.52
CA ASP A 131 -1.63 -3.26 19.51
C ASP A 131 -0.52 -2.22 19.67
N VAL A 132 -0.51 -1.23 18.79
CA VAL A 132 0.52 -0.18 18.71
C VAL A 132 -0.12 1.18 18.56
N SER A 133 0.34 2.16 19.33
CA SER A 133 -0.19 3.51 19.26
C SER A 133 0.27 4.24 18.00
N PHE A 134 -0.51 5.21 17.53
CA PHE A 134 -0.15 6.01 16.36
C PHE A 134 1.22 6.71 16.51
N ASP A 135 1.60 7.09 17.73
CA ASP A 135 2.91 7.70 18.03
C ASP A 135 4.09 6.75 17.77
N GLN A 136 3.86 5.44 17.82
CA GLN A 136 4.87 4.44 17.50
C GLN A 136 5.03 4.25 15.99
N VAL A 137 4.08 4.69 15.18
CA VAL A 137 4.18 4.60 13.72
C VAL A 137 5.09 5.71 13.19
N ILE A 138 6.21 5.31 12.58
CA ILE A 138 7.17 6.24 11.97
C ILE A 138 6.63 6.72 10.61
N GLN A 139 6.19 5.78 9.77
CA GLN A 139 5.77 6.07 8.40
C GLN A 139 4.88 4.96 7.84
N LYS A 140 4.08 5.33 6.83
CA LYS A 140 3.39 4.38 5.95
C LYS A 140 4.35 3.87 4.89
N LEU A 141 4.28 2.57 4.59
CA LEU A 141 5.07 1.89 3.57
C LEU A 141 4.24 1.71 2.30
N ASP A 142 4.93 1.64 1.15
CA ASP A 142 4.30 1.30 -0.12
C ASP A 142 3.76 -0.13 -0.11
N ASN A 143 2.77 -0.39 -0.97
CA ASN A 143 2.26 -1.74 -1.14
C ASN A 143 3.35 -2.68 -1.67
N PRO A 144 3.61 -3.83 -1.02
CA PRO A 144 4.59 -4.79 -1.48
C PRO A 144 4.07 -5.58 -2.68
N ASN A 145 5.00 -6.06 -3.49
CA ASN A 145 4.73 -7.07 -4.50
C ASN A 145 4.70 -8.46 -3.86
N PHE A 146 3.76 -9.31 -4.29
CA PHE A 146 3.66 -10.67 -3.80
C PHE A 146 4.51 -11.63 -4.65
N ILE A 147 5.40 -12.37 -3.99
CA ILE A 147 6.22 -13.39 -4.62
C ILE A 147 5.80 -14.76 -4.06
N LEU A 148 5.29 -15.61 -4.94
CA LEU A 148 4.97 -17.00 -4.62
C LEU A 148 6.21 -17.87 -4.79
N LYS A 149 6.61 -18.55 -3.72
CA LYS A 149 7.64 -19.61 -3.77
C LYS A 149 7.06 -20.91 -3.21
N GLY A 150 6.64 -21.79 -4.11
CA GLY A 150 5.86 -22.98 -3.75
C GLY A 150 4.52 -22.59 -3.13
N LYS A 151 4.26 -23.06 -1.91
CA LYS A 151 3.03 -22.73 -1.15
C LYS A 151 3.17 -21.52 -0.22
N ARG A 152 4.28 -20.77 -0.31
CA ARG A 152 4.58 -19.64 0.60
C ARG A 152 4.52 -18.31 -0.16
N ILE A 153 3.86 -17.34 0.45
CA ILE A 153 3.79 -15.95 -0.03
C ILE A 153 4.89 -15.15 0.66
N PHE A 154 5.60 -14.34 -0.12
CA PHE A 154 6.57 -13.37 0.36
C PHE A 154 6.16 -11.98 -0.10
N TYR A 155 6.35 -11.00 0.78
CA TYR A 155 5.99 -9.60 0.57
C TYR A 155 7.29 -8.86 0.25
N LYS A 156 7.42 -8.34 -0.97
CA LYS A 156 8.61 -7.63 -1.42
C LYS A 156 8.31 -6.15 -1.64
N PHE A 157 8.90 -5.30 -0.82
CA PHE A 157 8.83 -3.85 -1.01
C PHE A 157 9.78 -3.41 -2.13
N SER A 158 9.40 -2.36 -2.86
CA SER A 158 10.21 -1.72 -3.90
C SER A 158 11.44 -1.03 -3.30
N THR A 159 11.25 -0.40 -2.14
CA THR A 159 12.26 0.31 -1.37
C THR A 159 12.80 -0.57 -0.25
N GLN A 160 14.02 -0.26 0.18
CA GLN A 160 14.59 -0.88 1.38
C GLN A 160 13.86 -0.35 2.61
N VAL A 161 13.32 -1.26 3.42
CA VAL A 161 12.65 -0.89 4.66
C VAL A 161 13.69 -0.88 5.78
N ASP A 162 13.74 0.21 6.56
CA ASP A 162 14.68 0.39 7.66
C ASP A 162 14.24 -0.37 8.92
N VAL A 163 14.40 -1.69 8.85
CA VAL A 163 14.03 -2.64 9.92
C VAL A 163 15.26 -2.93 10.77
N PHE A 164 15.10 -2.87 12.09
CA PHE A 164 16.15 -3.17 13.06
C PHE A 164 15.63 -4.15 14.11
N GLU A 165 15.99 -5.42 13.91
CA GLU A 165 15.73 -6.53 14.83
C GLU A 165 17.09 -6.98 15.39
N ARG A 166 17.24 -7.08 16.71
CA ARG A 166 18.50 -7.49 17.36
C ARG A 166 18.30 -8.72 18.22
#